data_AF-A0AB34HCG3-F1
#
_entry.id   AF-A0AB34HCG3-F1
#
_cell.length_a   1.000
_cell.length_b   1.000
_cell.length_c   1.000
_cell.angle_alpha   90.00
_cell.angle_beta   90.00
_cell.angle_gamma   90.00
#
_symmetry.space_group_name_H-M   'P 1'
#
loop_
_entity.id
_entity.type
_entity.pdbx_description
1 polymer ?
#
loop_
_entity_poly.entity_id
_entity_poly.type
_entity_poly.pdbx_seq_one_letter_code
_entity_poly.pdbx_strand_id
1 'polypeptide(L)'
;MLRSGNYAERIGVGSPAYLAAVWESLTVHILESAGNACRDNKGTCISPDHLQLAVRNNEELNNLLGGVAIAQGGVLEQPRRAAAREDKESHHQKVQSK
;
A
#
# COMPACT_ATOMS: atom_id res chain seq x y z
N MET A 1 -10.14 14.98 20.94
CA MET A 1 -9.59 15.15 19.58
C MET A 1 -10.30 16.26 18.83
N LEU A 2 -11.54 16.09 18.34
CA LEU A 2 -12.21 17.11 17.52
C LEU A 2 -12.40 18.47 18.22
N ARG A 3 -12.84 18.52 19.48
CA ARG A 3 -13.00 19.78 20.22
C ARG A 3 -11.65 20.38 20.65
N SER A 4 -10.70 19.53 21.03
CA SER A 4 -9.37 19.94 21.49
C SER A 4 -8.47 20.45 20.35
N GLY A 5 -8.75 20.07 19.11
CA GLY A 5 -7.99 20.50 17.93
C GLY A 5 -8.44 21.84 17.34
N ASN A 6 -9.40 22.54 17.96
CA ASN A 6 -9.91 23.85 17.53
C ASN A 6 -10.33 23.92 16.05
N TYR A 7 -10.83 22.82 15.48
CA TYR A 7 -11.23 22.76 14.06
C TYR A 7 -12.49 23.59 13.74
N ALA A 8 -13.37 23.80 14.72
CA ALA A 8 -14.57 24.63 14.61
C ALA A 8 -15.07 25.06 16.00
N GLU A 9 -15.80 26.18 16.06
CA GLU A 9 -16.42 26.70 17.29
C GLU A 9 -17.47 25.73 17.88
N ARG A 10 -18.24 25.04 17.01
CA ARG A 10 -19.24 24.04 17.40
C ARG A 10 -19.04 22.76 16.59
N ILE A 11 -19.19 21.62 17.27
CA ILE A 11 -19.06 20.29 16.66
C ILE A 11 -20.39 19.56 16.82
N GLY A 12 -20.95 19.10 15.70
CA GLY A 12 -22.20 18.34 15.68
C GLY A 12 -22.07 17.03 16.44
N VAL A 13 -23.17 16.56 17.04
CA VAL A 13 -23.19 15.34 17.86
C VAL A 13 -22.84 14.09 17.04
N GLY A 14 -23.20 14.06 15.75
CA GLY A 14 -22.89 12.96 14.83
C GLY A 14 -21.50 13.02 14.19
N SER A 15 -20.81 14.16 14.24
CA SER A 15 -19.48 14.33 13.64
C SER A 15 -18.42 13.35 14.16
N PRO A 16 -18.28 13.09 15.47
CA PRO A 16 -17.31 12.11 15.96
C PRO A 16 -17.63 10.67 15.52
N ALA A 17 -18.92 10.31 15.45
CA ALA A 17 -19.33 8.97 15.03
C ALA A 17 -19.07 8.73 13.53
N TYR A 18 -19.39 9.72 12.68
CA TYR A 18 -19.09 9.65 11.26
C TYR A 18 -17.59 9.53 10.99
N LEU A 19 -16.79 10.37 11.66
CA LEU A 19 -15.34 10.33 11.49
C LEU A 19 -14.77 8.97 11.94
N ALA A 20 -15.22 8.44 13.08
CA ALA A 20 -14.81 7.12 13.56
C ALA A 20 -15.12 6.01 12.55
N ALA A 21 -16.31 6.01 11.95
CA ALA A 21 -16.70 5.02 10.94
C ALA A 21 -15.81 5.08 9.68
N VAL A 22 -15.45 6.29 9.23
CA VAL A 22 -14.53 6.45 8.08
C VAL A 22 -13.14 5.94 8.43
N TRP A 23 -12.61 6.27 9.61
CA TRP A 23 -11.31 5.76 10.06
C TRP A 23 -11.30 4.24 10.20
N GLU A 24 -12.38 3.66 10.74
CA GLU A 24 -12.53 2.21 10.86
C GLU A 24 -12.50 1.55 9.48
N SER A 25 -13.30 2.03 8.53
CA SER A 25 -13.33 1.50 7.17
C SER A 25 -11.95 1.55 6.49
N LEU A 26 -11.23 2.67 6.61
CA LEU A 26 -9.87 2.79 6.07
C LEU A 26 -8.88 1.84 6.75
N THR A 27 -8.93 1.75 8.08
CA THR A 27 -8.03 0.91 8.87
C THR A 27 -8.24 -0.57 8.55
N VAL A 28 -9.49 -1.01 8.42
CA VAL A 28 -9.85 -2.38 8.03
C VAL A 28 -9.27 -2.70 6.65
N HIS A 29 -9.47 -1.83 5.66
CA HIS A 29 -9.00 -2.07 4.30
C HIS A 29 -7.46 -2.16 4.20
N ILE A 30 -6.75 -1.30 4.93
CA ILE A 30 -5.28 -1.32 5.00
C ILE A 30 -4.80 -2.59 5.71
N LEU A 31 -5.40 -2.97 6.83
CA LEU A 31 -5.01 -4.15 7.60
C LEU A 31 -5.31 -5.45 6.84
N GLU A 32 -6.41 -5.54 6.12
CA GLU A 32 -6.74 -6.68 5.26
C GLU A 32 -5.69 -6.85 4.17
N SER A 33 -5.37 -5.76 3.46
CA SER A 33 -4.36 -5.78 2.40
C SER A 33 -2.96 -6.12 2.92
N ALA A 34 -2.57 -5.55 4.08
CA ALA A 34 -1.30 -5.84 4.73
C ALA A 34 -1.25 -7.26 5.32
N GLY A 35 -2.38 -7.78 5.80
CA GLY A 35 -2.53 -9.15 6.27
C GLY A 35 -2.36 -10.17 5.14
N ASN A 36 -2.94 -9.89 3.98
CA ASN A 36 -2.74 -10.69 2.77
C ASN A 36 -1.26 -10.69 2.35
N ALA A 37 -0.63 -9.53 2.28
CA ALA A 37 0.82 -9.40 2.01
C ALA A 37 1.69 -10.16 3.03
N CYS A 38 1.34 -10.11 4.32
CA CYS A 38 2.03 -10.85 5.37
C CYS A 38 1.91 -12.36 5.17
N ARG A 39 0.71 -12.83 4.81
CA ARG A 39 0.44 -14.25 4.55
C ARG A 39 1.18 -14.75 3.32
N ASP A 40 1.25 -13.94 2.27
CA ASP A 40 2.00 -14.25 1.04
C ASP A 40 3.51 -14.38 1.33
N ASN A 41 4.02 -13.53 2.24
CA ASN A 41 5.38 -13.61 2.75
C ASN A 41 5.59 -14.68 3.84
N LYS A 42 4.59 -15.54 4.08
CA LYS A 42 4.62 -16.63 5.08
C LYS A 42 4.87 -16.14 6.52
N GLY A 43 4.58 -14.87 6.79
CA GLY A 43 4.67 -14.27 8.11
C GLY A 43 3.39 -14.43 8.91
N THR A 44 3.50 -14.43 10.24
CA THR A 44 2.36 -14.48 11.17
C THR A 44 2.07 -13.13 11.84
N CYS A 45 2.91 -12.11 11.60
CA CYS A 45 2.81 -10.78 12.19
C CYS A 45 3.04 -9.70 11.13
N ILE A 46 2.14 -8.72 11.09
CA ILE A 46 2.24 -7.59 10.16
C ILE A 46 3.45 -6.73 10.54
N SER A 47 4.36 -6.55 9.57
CA SER A 47 5.58 -5.74 9.69
C SER A 47 5.46 -4.50 8.81
N PRO A 48 6.28 -3.44 9.02
CA PRO A 48 6.20 -2.22 8.21
C PRO A 48 6.38 -2.44 6.70
N ASP A 49 7.16 -3.44 6.29
CA ASP A 49 7.31 -3.86 4.89
C ASP A 49 5.98 -4.34 4.27
N HIS A 50 5.16 -5.09 5.03
CA HIS A 50 3.84 -5.55 4.56
C HIS A 50 2.87 -4.37 4.39
N LEU A 51 2.98 -3.37 5.24
CA LEU A 51 2.19 -2.14 5.16
C LEU A 51 2.58 -1.32 3.92
N GLN A 52 3.88 -1.15 3.67
CA GLN A 52 4.38 -0.48 2.48
C GLN A 52 3.94 -1.22 1.20
N LEU A 53 4.05 -2.55 1.18
CA LEU A 53 3.63 -3.35 0.04
C LEU A 53 2.13 -3.18 -0.24
N ALA A 54 1.29 -3.25 0.80
CA ALA A 54 -0.15 -3.05 0.67
C ALA A 54 -0.53 -1.64 0.18
N VAL A 55 0.12 -0.60 0.71
CA VAL A 55 -0.16 0.80 0.34
C VAL A 55 0.32 1.11 -1.08
N ARG A 56 1.50 0.62 -1.48
CA ARG A 56 2.07 0.92 -2.81
C ARG A 56 1.46 0.10 -3.94
N ASN A 57 0.91 -1.08 -3.65
CA ASN A 57 0.21 -1.91 -4.63
C ASN A 57 -1.24 -1.50 -4.87
N ASN A 58 -1.85 -0.75 -3.96
CA ASN A 58 -3.21 -0.26 -4.10
C ASN A 58 -3.19 1.18 -4.64
N GLU A 59 -3.85 1.42 -5.77
CA GLU A 59 -3.84 2.73 -6.44
C GLU A 59 -4.48 3.84 -5.58
N GLU A 60 -5.60 3.56 -4.92
CA GLU A 60 -6.32 4.52 -4.09
C GLU A 60 -5.50 4.90 -2.85
N LEU A 61 -4.91 3.92 -2.18
CA LEU A 61 -4.05 4.13 -1.01
C LEU A 61 -2.73 4.81 -1.41
N ASN A 62 -2.14 4.47 -2.56
CA ASN A 62 -0.93 5.11 -3.04
C ASN A 62 -1.19 6.58 -3.42
N ASN A 63 -2.36 6.91 -3.96
CA ASN A 63 -2.76 8.29 -4.22
C ASN A 63 -3.01 9.06 -2.92
N LEU A 64 -3.69 8.44 -1.94
CA LEU A 64 -3.96 9.04 -0.64
C LEU A 64 -2.67 9.26 0.19
N LEU A 65 -1.73 8.32 0.12
CA LEU A 65 -0.49 8.29 0.92
C LEU A 65 0.77 8.56 0.10
N GLY A 66 0.64 9.18 -1.07
CA GLY A 66 1.74 9.39 -2.03
C GLY A 66 2.96 10.08 -1.42
N GLY A 67 2.72 11.09 -0.57
CA GLY A 67 3.77 11.87 0.12
C GLY A 67 4.21 11.33 1.47
N VAL A 68 3.67 10.20 1.95
CA VAL A 68 3.99 9.64 3.27
C VAL A 68 5.12 8.62 3.15
N ALA A 69 6.15 8.78 3.98
CA ALA A 69 7.22 7.79 4.13
C ALA A 69 6.89 6.83 5.27
N ILE A 70 6.72 5.55 4.95
CA ILE A 70 6.55 4.49 5.96
C ILE A 70 7.94 4.06 6.43
N ALA A 71 8.25 4.31 7.70
CA ALA A 71 9.52 3.93 8.29
C ALA A 71 9.70 2.41 8.22
N GLN A 72 10.90 1.96 7.83
CA GLN A 72 11.24 0.54 7.69
C GLN A 72 10.37 -0.25 6.70
N GLY A 73 9.69 0.41 5.75
CA GLY A 73 8.82 -0.27 4.79
C GLY A 73 9.49 -0.74 3.49
N GLY A 74 10.75 -0.35 3.25
CA GLY A 74 11.43 -0.64 1.99
C GLY A 74 10.80 0.04 0.76
N VAL A 75 11.13 -0.46 -0.43
CA VAL A 75 10.61 0.03 -1.72
C VAL A 75 10.05 -1.16 -2.49
N LEU A 76 8.94 -0.95 -3.19
CA LEU A 76 8.40 -1.96 -4.09
C LEU A 76 9.38 -2.16 -5.27
N GLU A 77 9.90 -3.38 -5.41
CA GLU A 77 10.76 -3.77 -6.51
C GLU A 77 9.98 -3.69 -7.83
N GLN A 78 10.33 -2.72 -8.68
CA GLN A 78 9.80 -2.63 -10.04
C GLN A 78 10.79 -3.30 -10.99
N PRO A 79 10.34 -4.25 -11.84
CA PRO A 79 11.22 -4.84 -12.84
C PRO A 79 11.79 -3.75 -13.74
N ARG A 80 13.12 -3.58 -13.74
CA ARG A 80 13.80 -2.62 -14.60
C ARG A 80 13.50 -2.97 -16.05
N ARG A 81 12.93 -1.99 -16.78
CA ARG A 81 12.55 -2.09 -18.21
C ARG A 81 13.68 -2.53 -19.15
N ALA A 82 14.93 -2.45 -18.70
CA ALA A 82 16.11 -2.95 -19.43
C ALA A 82 16.29 -4.47 -19.34
N ALA A 83 16.02 -5.09 -18.18
CA ALA A 83 16.23 -6.53 -17.97
C ALA A 83 15.24 -7.39 -18.78
N ALA A 84 14.01 -6.90 -18.98
CA ALA A 84 12.99 -7.61 -19.77
C ALA A 84 13.25 -7.61 -21.31
N ARG A 85 14.29 -6.89 -21.79
CA ARG A 85 14.67 -6.92 -23.21
C ARG A 85 15.65 -8.05 -23.53
N GLU A 86 16.47 -8.48 -22.57
CA GLU A 86 17.48 -9.52 -22.79
C GLU A 86 16.86 -10.93 -22.92
N ASP A 87 15.72 -11.17 -22.27
CA ASP A 87 15.02 -12.46 -22.33
C ASP A 87 14.22 -12.67 -23.65
N LYS A 88 13.83 -11.60 -24.34
CA LYS A 88 13.13 -11.71 -25.63
C LYS A 88 14.08 -11.91 -26.82
N GLU A 89 15.29 -11.37 -26.72
CA GLU A 89 16.28 -11.43 -27.81
C GLU A 89 16.98 -12.80 -27.86
N SER A 90 17.25 -13.39 -26.70
CA SER A 90 17.76 -14.76 -26.57
C SER A 90 16.78 -15.85 -27.03
N HIS A 91 15.46 -15.59 -26.96
CA HIS A 91 14.44 -16.53 -27.46
C HIS A 91 14.29 -16.48 -28.99
N HIS A 92 14.49 -15.32 -29.63
CA HIS A 92 14.39 -15.21 -31.08
C HIS A 92 15.60 -15.82 -31.81
N GLN A 93 16.79 -15.73 -31.21
CA GLN A 93 18.01 -16.28 -31.80
C GLN A 93 18.09 -17.82 -31.68
N LYS A 94 17.40 -18.42 -30.69
CA LYS A 94 17.33 -19.89 -30.53
C LYS A 94 16.31 -20.56 -31.46
N VAL A 95 15.35 -19.81 -32.01
CA VAL A 95 14.36 -20.30 -32.98
C VAL A 95 14.89 -20.24 -34.42
N GLN A 96 15.86 -19.37 -34.72
CA GLN A 96 16.49 -19.29 -36.06
C GLN A 96 17.67 -20.27 -36.26
N SER A 97 18.06 -21.02 -35.23
CA SER A 97 19.20 -21.95 -35.30
C SER A 97 18.80 -23.43 -35.18
N LYS A 98 17.58 -23.78 -35.63
CA LYS A 98 17.14 -25.16 -35.89
C LYS A 98 16.57 -25.29 -37.29
#